data_AF-A0A521KWZ0-F1
#
_entry.id   AF-A0A521KWZ0-F1
#
_cell.length_a   1.000
_cell.length_b   1.000
_cell.length_c   1.000
_cell.angle_alpha   90.00
_cell.angle_beta   90.00
_cell.angle_gamma   90.00
#
_symmetry.space_group_name_H-M   'P 1'
#
loop_
_entity.id
_entity.type
_entity.pdbx_description
1 polymer ?
#
loop_
_entity_poly.entity_id
_entity_poly.type
_entity_poly.pdbx_seq_one_letter_code
_entity_poly.pdbx_strand_id
1 'polypeptide(L)'
;MEGALWVVAGAGLAVALAMVRRCSRLAQEVNKLKHDHYGLDGRLKRSAEEIRASIEPLRLHVAKLAMGGVVPREMILQGRLYQEIAADEARQVLEQALQRKDGTVLVVDVRTASEYAVRRVPGAKLVPIEELEQRYKMDIPEAADKVLVYCASGDRSRLACEFLGRQGYTNVYHVQGGMLSWHGQTEGEGAVNLIQIERK
;
A
#
# COMPACT_ATOMS: atom_id res chain seq x y z
N MET A 1 16.48 5.10 83.20
CA MET A 1 16.76 5.79 81.91
C MET A 1 16.68 4.86 80.70
N GLU A 2 16.79 3.52 80.86
CA GLU A 2 16.84 2.58 79.74
C GLU A 2 15.50 2.41 78.96
N GLY A 3 14.35 2.50 79.63
CA GLY A 3 13.03 2.34 78.97
C GLY A 3 12.70 3.42 77.92
N ALA A 4 13.21 4.65 78.10
CA ALA A 4 12.98 5.75 77.15
C ALA A 4 13.73 5.53 75.82
N LEU A 5 14.89 4.87 75.85
CA LEU A 5 15.71 4.62 74.67
C LEU A 5 15.04 3.63 73.70
N TRP A 6 14.40 2.58 74.24
CA TRP A 6 13.67 1.59 73.46
C TRP A 6 12.41 2.16 72.78
N VAL A 7 11.72 3.10 73.44
CA VAL A 7 10.56 3.80 72.86
C VAL A 7 10.97 4.69 71.68
N VAL A 8 12.06 5.45 71.83
CA VAL A 8 12.59 6.31 70.76
C VAL A 8 13.09 5.47 69.57
N ALA A 9 13.79 4.36 69.83
CA ALA A 9 14.25 3.45 68.79
C ALA A 9 13.08 2.78 68.03
N GLY A 10 12.04 2.35 68.76
CA GLY A 10 10.82 1.77 68.17
C GLY A 10 10.04 2.76 67.30
N ALA A 11 9.90 4.01 67.76
CA ALA A 11 9.28 5.09 66.98
C ALA A 11 10.08 5.40 65.70
N GLY A 12 11.42 5.45 65.79
CA GLY A 12 12.30 5.64 64.64
C GLY A 12 12.17 4.53 63.60
N LEU A 13 12.12 3.27 64.03
CA LEU A 13 11.91 2.12 63.14
C LEU A 13 10.53 2.15 62.47
N ALA A 14 9.48 2.50 63.21
CA ALA A 14 8.12 2.62 62.66
C ALA A 14 8.03 3.72 61.59
N VAL A 15 8.66 4.88 61.82
CA VAL A 15 8.76 5.97 60.83
C VAL A 15 9.56 5.51 59.61
N ALA A 16 10.70 4.85 59.80
CA ALA A 16 11.51 4.33 58.69
C ALA A 16 10.74 3.31 57.84
N LEU A 17 10.02 2.37 58.47
CA LEU A 17 9.15 1.41 57.78
C LEU A 17 8.01 2.09 57.02
N ALA A 18 7.39 3.12 57.60
CA ALA A 18 6.35 3.91 56.95
C ALA A 18 6.91 4.66 55.72
N MET A 19 8.11 5.24 55.83
CA MET A 19 8.82 5.88 54.71
C MET A 19 9.14 4.86 53.60
N VAL A 20 9.71 3.70 53.94
CA VAL A 20 10.02 2.64 52.97
C VAL A 20 8.75 2.17 52.24
N ARG A 21 7.65 1.93 52.98
CA ARG A 21 6.36 1.57 52.38
C ARG A 21 5.82 2.68 51.48
N ARG A 22 5.97 3.95 51.87
CA ARG A 22 5.56 5.10 51.06
C ARG A 22 6.39 5.20 49.78
N CYS A 23 7.71 5.05 49.86
CA CYS A 23 8.60 5.04 48.70
C CYS A 23 8.27 3.86 47.76
N SER A 24 8.02 2.67 48.31
CA SER A 24 7.63 1.49 47.52
C SER A 24 6.31 1.73 46.78
N ARG A 25 5.29 2.31 47.45
CA ARG A 25 4.01 2.66 46.83
C ARG A 25 4.17 3.70 45.72
N LEU A 26 4.93 4.78 45.98
CA LEU A 26 5.21 5.81 44.99
C LEU A 26 5.96 5.24 43.78
N ALA A 27 6.92 4.33 44.00
CA ALA A 27 7.63 3.66 42.91
C ALA A 27 6.68 2.81 42.04
N GLN A 28 5.73 2.10 42.65
CA GLN A 28 4.69 1.35 41.94
C GLN A 28 3.77 2.29 41.14
N GLU A 29 3.35 3.42 41.72
CA GLU A 29 2.54 4.44 41.04
C GLU A 29 3.28 5.04 39.84
N VAL A 30 4.56 5.40 39.99
CA VAL A 30 5.40 5.90 38.90
C VAL A 30 5.54 4.86 37.79
N ASN A 31 5.76 3.58 38.12
CA ASN A 31 5.85 2.52 37.12
C ASN A 31 4.54 2.32 36.36
N LYS A 32 3.40 2.37 37.07
CA LYS A 32 2.07 2.33 36.45
C LYS A 32 1.87 3.51 35.50
N LEU A 33 2.18 4.73 35.95
CA LEU A 33 2.08 5.95 35.12
C LEU A 33 2.96 5.87 33.88
N LYS A 34 4.18 5.34 33.98
CA LYS A 34 5.06 5.11 32.81
C LYS A 34 4.43 4.14 31.82
N HIS A 35 3.92 3.01 32.30
CA HIS A 35 3.26 2.03 31.45
C HIS A 35 2.05 2.62 30.72
N ASP A 36 1.19 3.34 31.45
CA ASP A 36 0.01 4.00 30.88
C ASP A 36 0.41 5.07 29.84
N HIS A 37 1.47 5.83 30.10
CA HIS A 37 2.01 6.82 29.16
C HIS A 37 2.51 6.16 27.87
N TYR A 38 3.30 5.09 27.95
CA TYR A 38 3.73 4.35 26.75
C TYR A 38 2.55 3.76 25.98
N GLY A 39 1.53 3.26 26.69
CA GLY A 39 0.29 2.79 26.07
C GLY A 39 -0.52 3.89 25.38
N LEU A 40 -0.58 5.08 25.97
CA LEU A 40 -1.18 6.28 25.36
C LEU A 40 -0.42 6.72 24.11
N ASP A 41 0.91 6.80 24.16
CA ASP A 41 1.76 7.18 23.03
C ASP A 41 1.58 6.20 21.85
N GLY A 42 1.56 4.89 22.13
CA GLY A 42 1.30 3.87 21.12
C GLY A 42 -0.11 3.92 20.53
N ARG A 43 -1.12 4.38 21.28
CA ARG A 43 -2.47 4.63 20.76
C ARG A 43 -2.51 5.88 19.90
N LEU A 44 -1.89 6.97 20.35
CA LEU A 44 -1.81 8.23 19.61
C LEU A 44 -1.12 8.05 18.26
N LYS A 45 0.01 7.33 18.22
CA LYS A 45 0.72 7.01 16.97
C LYS A 45 -0.15 6.24 15.99
N ARG A 46 -0.83 5.19 16.46
CA ARG A 46 -1.76 4.40 15.63
C ARG A 46 -2.91 5.24 15.10
N SER A 47 -3.55 6.04 15.95
CA SER A 47 -4.60 6.96 15.51
C SER A 47 -4.11 7.96 14.47
N ALA A 48 -2.90 8.50 14.62
CA ALA A 48 -2.31 9.40 13.63
C ALA A 48 -2.04 8.69 12.29
N GLU A 49 -1.60 7.44 12.32
CA GLU A 49 -1.42 6.60 11.12
C GLU A 49 -2.75 6.26 10.44
N GLU A 50 -3.78 5.89 11.21
CA GLU A 50 -5.14 5.61 10.71
C GLU A 50 -5.77 6.84 10.05
N ILE A 51 -5.64 8.01 10.68
CA ILE A 51 -6.10 9.29 10.12
C ILE A 51 -5.37 9.57 8.81
N ARG A 52 -4.04 9.43 8.78
CA ARG A 52 -3.25 9.63 7.57
C ARG A 52 -3.69 8.69 6.45
N ALA A 53 -3.85 7.40 6.75
CA ALA A 53 -4.30 6.40 5.79
C ALA A 53 -5.70 6.70 5.24
N SER A 54 -6.58 7.30 6.04
CA SER A 54 -7.93 7.71 5.64
C SER A 54 -7.95 8.96 4.76
N ILE A 55 -6.97 9.85 4.93
CA ILE A 55 -6.86 11.11 4.17
C ILE A 55 -6.13 10.92 2.84
N GLU A 56 -5.22 9.94 2.75
CA GLU A 56 -4.40 9.71 1.56
C GLU A 56 -5.22 9.59 0.25
N PRO A 57 -6.32 8.80 0.21
CA PRO A 57 -7.16 8.73 -0.99
C PRO A 57 -7.76 10.06 -1.37
N LEU A 58 -8.22 10.84 -0.39
CA LEU A 58 -8.81 12.16 -0.64
C LEU A 58 -7.80 13.11 -1.28
N ARG A 59 -6.55 13.11 -0.82
CA ARG A 59 -5.48 13.95 -1.40
C ARG A 59 -5.25 13.60 -2.87
N LEU A 60 -5.17 12.31 -3.18
CA LEU A 60 -4.97 11.85 -4.55
C LEU A 60 -6.18 12.16 -5.44
N HIS A 61 -7.40 11.97 -4.93
CA HIS A 61 -8.63 12.30 -5.67
C HIS A 61 -8.72 13.79 -5.98
N VAL A 62 -8.42 14.65 -5.01
CA VAL A 62 -8.38 16.11 -5.21
C VAL A 62 -7.29 16.51 -6.21
N ALA A 63 -6.09 15.92 -6.11
CA ALA A 63 -5.02 16.17 -7.07
C ALA A 63 -5.45 15.81 -8.50
N LYS A 64 -6.10 14.65 -8.67
CA LYS A 64 -6.63 14.21 -9.96
C LYS A 64 -7.70 15.15 -10.53
N LEU A 65 -8.62 15.65 -9.69
CA LEU A 65 -9.62 16.64 -10.10
C LEU A 65 -8.97 17.97 -10.48
N ALA A 66 -7.98 18.44 -9.73
CA ALA A 66 -7.26 19.68 -10.02
C ALA A 66 -6.51 19.63 -11.36
N MET A 67 -6.05 18.44 -11.77
CA MET A 67 -5.48 18.19 -13.10
C MET A 67 -6.51 18.10 -14.23
N GLY A 68 -7.80 18.33 -13.95
CA GLY A 68 -8.90 18.18 -14.92
C GLY A 68 -9.31 16.73 -15.20
N GLY A 69 -8.78 15.78 -14.43
CA GLY A 69 -9.16 14.37 -14.51
C GLY A 69 -10.49 14.08 -13.85
N VAL A 70 -11.00 12.86 -14.07
CA VAL A 70 -12.23 12.36 -13.44
C VAL A 70 -11.87 11.36 -12.33
N VAL A 71 -12.57 11.47 -11.20
CA VAL A 71 -12.47 10.50 -10.10
C VAL A 71 -13.76 9.67 -10.07
N PRO A 72 -13.69 8.35 -10.37
CA PRO A 72 -14.87 7.48 -10.32
C PRO A 72 -15.48 7.43 -8.92
N ARG A 73 -16.80 7.30 -8.85
CA ARG A 73 -17.56 7.21 -7.59
C ARG A 73 -17.03 6.10 -6.69
N GLU A 74 -16.72 4.95 -7.26
CA GLU A 74 -16.23 3.77 -6.55
C GLU A 74 -14.86 4.03 -5.94
N MET A 75 -14.01 4.81 -6.62
CA MET A 75 -12.70 5.21 -6.11
C MET A 75 -12.85 6.04 -4.82
N ILE A 76 -13.83 6.94 -4.78
CA ILE A 76 -14.17 7.76 -3.62
C ILE A 76 -14.72 6.89 -2.49
N LEU A 77 -15.76 6.10 -2.78
CA LEU A 77 -16.46 5.33 -1.75
C LEU A 77 -15.62 4.23 -1.11
N GLN A 78 -14.67 3.67 -1.86
CA GLN A 78 -13.80 2.59 -1.39
C GLN A 78 -12.40 3.10 -1.01
N GLY A 79 -12.14 4.40 -1.07
CA GLY A 79 -10.84 4.98 -0.75
C GLY A 79 -9.70 4.42 -1.61
N ARG A 80 -9.98 4.07 -2.87
CA ARG A 80 -8.96 3.49 -3.77
C ARG A 80 -7.99 4.57 -4.24
N LEU A 81 -6.74 4.18 -4.43
CA LEU A 81 -5.67 5.02 -4.97
C LEU A 81 -5.41 4.80 -6.46
N TYR A 82 -6.23 3.97 -7.10
CA TYR A 82 -6.12 3.59 -8.50
C TYR A 82 -7.52 3.32 -9.06
N GLN A 83 -7.59 3.18 -10.37
CA GLN A 83 -8.82 2.82 -11.08
C GLN A 83 -8.84 1.33 -11.40
N GLU A 84 -10.02 0.73 -11.42
CA GLU A 84 -10.19 -0.62 -11.98
C GLU A 84 -10.46 -0.51 -13.47
N ILE A 85 -9.96 -1.46 -14.25
CA ILE A 85 -10.29 -1.60 -15.67
C ILE A 85 -10.43 -3.09 -15.99
N ALA A 86 -11.49 -3.45 -16.73
CA ALA A 86 -11.64 -4.81 -17.21
C ALA A 86 -10.53 -5.15 -18.21
N ALA A 87 -10.07 -6.41 -18.26
CA ALA A 87 -8.98 -6.81 -19.15
C ALA A 87 -9.27 -6.52 -20.63
N ASP A 88 -10.52 -6.76 -21.09
CA ASP A 88 -10.93 -6.44 -22.45
C ASP A 88 -10.98 -4.93 -22.75
N GLU A 89 -11.35 -4.11 -21.76
CA GLU A 89 -11.34 -2.65 -21.89
C GLU A 89 -9.90 -2.13 -21.93
N ALA A 90 -9.02 -2.66 -21.06
CA ALA A 90 -7.59 -2.33 -21.06
C ALA A 90 -6.94 -2.68 -22.41
N ARG A 91 -7.33 -3.81 -23.01
CA ARG A 91 -6.93 -4.19 -24.37
C ARG A 91 -7.36 -3.14 -25.40
N GLN A 92 -8.62 -2.72 -25.39
CA GLN A 92 -9.12 -1.71 -26.32
C GLN A 92 -8.37 -0.37 -26.17
N VAL A 93 -8.11 0.06 -24.93
CA VAL A 93 -7.33 1.28 -24.63
C VAL A 93 -5.92 1.18 -25.21
N LEU A 94 -5.25 0.03 -25.01
CA LEU A 94 -3.91 -0.21 -25.56
C LEU A 94 -3.91 -0.21 -27.09
N GLU A 95 -4.85 -0.91 -27.73
CA GLU A 95 -4.98 -0.97 -29.19
C GLU A 95 -5.23 0.42 -29.79
N GLN A 96 -6.09 1.23 -29.17
CA GLN A 96 -6.35 2.60 -29.61
C GLN A 96 -5.11 3.49 -29.49
N ALA A 97 -4.37 3.39 -28.38
CA ALA A 97 -3.14 4.17 -28.19
C ALA A 97 -2.07 3.82 -29.23
N LEU A 98 -1.93 2.53 -29.54
CA LEU A 98 -1.00 2.05 -30.58
C LEU A 98 -1.39 2.56 -31.98
N GLN A 99 -2.69 2.65 -32.29
CA GLN A 99 -3.17 3.14 -33.59
C GLN A 99 -2.93 4.64 -33.78
N ARG A 100 -3.20 5.43 -32.75
CA ARG A 100 -3.15 6.89 -32.86
C ARG A 100 -1.74 7.46 -32.76
N LYS A 101 -0.77 6.70 -32.22
CA LYS A 101 0.62 7.15 -31.95
C LYS A 101 0.70 8.43 -31.10
N ASP A 102 -0.36 8.76 -30.36
CA ASP A 102 -0.56 10.06 -29.71
C ASP A 102 -0.80 9.97 -28.20
N GLY A 103 -0.53 8.83 -27.57
CA GLY A 103 -0.65 8.67 -26.12
C GLY A 103 0.35 7.69 -25.53
N THR A 104 0.84 7.98 -24.33
CA THR A 104 1.80 7.16 -23.60
C THR A 104 1.08 6.20 -22.66
N VAL A 105 0.38 5.21 -23.23
CA VAL A 105 -0.14 4.07 -22.43
C VAL A 105 1.03 3.15 -22.10
N LEU A 106 1.38 3.09 -20.82
CA LEU A 106 2.39 2.18 -20.31
C LEU A 106 1.70 0.94 -19.72
N VAL A 107 2.09 -0.24 -20.19
CA VAL A 107 1.66 -1.50 -19.59
C VAL A 107 2.79 -2.02 -18.71
N VAL A 108 2.49 -2.32 -17.44
CA VAL A 108 3.45 -2.80 -16.44
C VAL A 108 3.05 -4.21 -16.00
N ASP A 109 3.97 -5.15 -16.20
CA ASP A 109 3.84 -6.52 -15.69
C ASP A 109 4.63 -6.65 -14.39
N VAL A 110 3.94 -6.96 -13.29
CA VAL A 110 4.55 -7.10 -11.96
C VAL A 110 4.79 -8.56 -11.56
N ARG A 111 4.76 -9.49 -12.53
CA ARG A 111 5.08 -10.91 -12.33
C ARG A 111 6.59 -11.15 -12.30
N THR A 112 6.95 -12.41 -12.14
CA THR A 112 8.35 -12.87 -12.26
C THR A 112 8.84 -12.82 -13.71
N ALA A 113 10.16 -12.76 -13.89
CA ALA A 113 10.77 -12.79 -15.22
C ALA A 113 10.42 -14.04 -16.04
N SER A 114 10.28 -15.20 -15.38
CA SER A 114 9.88 -16.45 -16.01
C SER A 114 8.45 -16.39 -16.54
N GLU A 115 7.50 -15.88 -15.74
CA GLU A 115 6.10 -15.69 -16.18
C GLU A 115 6.02 -14.73 -17.39
N TYR A 116 6.79 -13.63 -17.35
CA TYR A 116 6.86 -12.63 -18.40
C TYR A 116 7.49 -13.15 -19.71
N ALA A 117 8.50 -14.01 -19.61
CA ALA A 117 9.15 -14.64 -20.77
C ALA A 117 8.21 -15.60 -21.49
N VAL A 118 7.40 -16.36 -20.75
CA VAL A 118 6.46 -17.35 -21.30
C VAL A 118 5.32 -16.68 -22.07
N ARG A 119 4.60 -15.74 -21.43
CA ARG A 119 3.44 -15.08 -22.04
C ARG A 119 3.14 -13.77 -21.34
N ARG A 120 3.08 -12.67 -22.10
CA ARG A 120 2.85 -11.30 -21.62
C ARG A 120 2.01 -10.49 -22.60
N VAL A 121 1.47 -9.37 -22.12
CA VAL A 121 0.86 -8.34 -22.97
C VAL A 121 1.94 -7.71 -23.87
N PRO A 122 1.69 -7.49 -25.18
CA PRO A 122 2.67 -6.90 -26.09
C PRO A 122 3.14 -5.53 -25.63
N GLY A 123 4.45 -5.30 -25.70
CA GLY A 123 5.07 -4.05 -25.25
C GLY A 123 5.02 -3.79 -23.74
N ALA A 124 4.55 -4.75 -22.92
CA ALA A 124 4.56 -4.60 -21.48
C ALA A 124 5.97 -4.45 -20.93
N LYS A 125 6.14 -3.61 -19.92
CA LYS A 125 7.40 -3.44 -19.20
C LYS A 125 7.40 -4.30 -17.94
N LEU A 126 8.41 -5.15 -17.79
CA LEU A 126 8.59 -5.99 -16.61
C LEU A 126 9.15 -5.18 -15.44
N VAL A 127 8.38 -5.09 -14.36
CA VAL A 127 8.78 -4.50 -13.07
C VAL A 127 8.26 -5.41 -11.96
N PRO A 128 8.99 -6.49 -11.58
CA PRO A 128 8.53 -7.45 -10.59
C PRO A 128 8.14 -6.75 -9.29
N ILE A 129 7.08 -7.22 -8.62
CA ILE A 129 6.53 -6.56 -7.42
C ILE A 129 7.58 -6.41 -6.31
N GLU A 130 8.50 -7.37 -6.20
CA GLU A 130 9.60 -7.38 -5.22
C GLU A 130 10.61 -6.26 -5.48
N GLU A 131 10.73 -5.79 -6.72
CA GLU A 131 11.66 -4.74 -7.14
C GLU A 131 10.98 -3.37 -7.35
N LEU A 132 9.64 -3.34 -7.27
CA LEU A 132 8.82 -2.17 -7.61
C LEU A 132 9.23 -0.93 -6.81
N GLU A 133 9.44 -1.07 -5.49
CA GLU A 133 9.79 0.05 -4.62
C GLU A 133 11.11 0.73 -5.03
N GLN A 134 12.05 -0.04 -5.57
CA GLN A 134 13.36 0.47 -5.99
C GLN A 134 13.34 1.02 -7.41
N ARG A 135 12.46 0.48 -8.27
CA ARG A 135 12.49 0.72 -9.72
C ARG A 135 11.40 1.67 -10.22
N TYR A 136 10.32 1.90 -9.47
CA TYR A 136 9.14 2.61 -10.00
C TYR A 136 9.46 3.98 -10.63
N LYS A 137 10.30 4.80 -10.00
CA LYS A 137 10.67 6.13 -10.52
C LYS A 137 11.38 6.07 -11.87
N MET A 138 12.23 5.07 -12.07
CA MET A 138 12.99 4.89 -13.29
C MET A 138 12.13 4.25 -14.38
N ASP A 139 11.29 3.30 -13.97
CA ASP A 139 10.63 2.42 -14.92
C ASP A 139 9.22 2.84 -15.32
N ILE A 140 8.54 3.60 -14.46
CA ILE A 140 7.14 3.99 -14.59
C ILE A 140 7.09 5.52 -14.53
N PRO A 141 7.32 6.26 -15.63
CA PRO A 141 7.29 7.71 -15.61
C PRO A 141 5.88 8.24 -15.30
N GLU A 142 5.78 9.27 -14.46
CA GLU A 142 4.52 9.96 -14.14
C GLU A 142 3.87 10.61 -15.37
N ALA A 143 4.68 10.94 -16.39
CA ALA A 143 4.24 11.53 -17.65
C ALA A 143 3.50 10.55 -18.59
N ALA A 144 3.34 9.28 -18.19
CA ALA A 144 2.45 8.36 -18.91
C ALA A 144 1.00 8.91 -18.87
N ASP A 145 0.21 8.75 -19.92
CA ASP A 145 -1.22 9.11 -19.85
C ASP A 145 -2.01 8.10 -19.01
N LYS A 146 -1.62 6.83 -19.11
CA LYS A 146 -2.22 5.72 -18.36
C LYS A 146 -1.15 4.68 -18.05
N VAL A 147 -1.15 4.19 -16.81
CA VAL A 147 -0.33 3.06 -16.38
C VAL A 147 -1.25 1.87 -16.12
N LEU A 148 -1.28 0.92 -17.04
CA LEU A 148 -2.02 -0.33 -16.93
C LEU A 148 -1.14 -1.36 -16.21
N VAL A 149 -1.50 -1.74 -14.98
CA VAL A 149 -0.70 -2.68 -14.17
C VAL A 149 -1.43 -4.01 -14.07
N TYR A 150 -0.73 -5.10 -14.37
CA TYR A 150 -1.30 -6.44 -14.29
C TYR A 150 -0.30 -7.44 -13.68
N CYS A 151 -0.85 -8.53 -13.16
CA CYS A 151 -0.08 -9.70 -12.75
C CYS A 151 -0.75 -10.97 -13.31
N ALA A 152 -0.62 -12.12 -12.63
CA ALA A 152 -1.30 -13.34 -13.08
C ALA A 152 -2.82 -13.27 -12.91
N SER A 153 -3.30 -13.12 -11.67
CA SER A 153 -4.73 -13.15 -11.28
C SER A 153 -5.31 -11.80 -10.86
N GLY A 154 -4.47 -10.81 -10.56
CA GLY A 154 -4.87 -9.50 -10.03
C GLY A 154 -4.30 -9.16 -8.64
N ASP A 155 -3.90 -10.15 -7.84
CA ASP A 155 -3.55 -9.91 -6.43
C ASP A 155 -2.29 -9.06 -6.24
N ARG A 156 -1.20 -9.40 -6.95
CA ARG A 156 0.07 -8.65 -6.92
C ARG A 156 -0.10 -7.26 -7.54
N SER A 157 -0.81 -7.17 -8.66
CA SER A 157 -1.04 -5.89 -9.35
C SER A 157 -1.87 -4.93 -8.52
N ARG A 158 -2.82 -5.42 -7.72
CA ARG A 158 -3.57 -4.57 -6.79
C ARG A 158 -2.65 -3.88 -5.78
N LEU A 159 -1.74 -4.63 -5.17
CA LEU A 159 -0.74 -4.10 -4.24
C LEU A 159 0.21 -3.11 -4.92
N ALA A 160 0.64 -3.42 -6.15
CA ALA A 160 1.45 -2.52 -6.95
C ALA A 160 0.73 -1.19 -7.25
N CYS A 161 -0.56 -1.24 -7.61
CA CYS A 161 -1.35 -0.04 -7.84
C CYS A 161 -1.55 0.80 -6.57
N GLU A 162 -1.81 0.16 -5.42
CA GLU A 162 -1.89 0.86 -4.13
C GLU A 162 -0.57 1.55 -3.80
N PHE A 163 0.56 0.87 -4.01
CA PHE A 163 1.88 1.44 -3.81
C PHE A 163 2.09 2.67 -4.71
N LEU A 164 1.88 2.55 -6.02
CA LEU A 164 2.06 3.66 -6.96
C LEU A 164 1.17 4.85 -6.64
N GLY A 165 -0.09 4.61 -6.27
CA GLY A 165 -0.99 5.68 -5.85
C GLY A 165 -0.50 6.40 -4.59
N ARG A 166 0.10 5.69 -3.61
CA ARG A 166 0.77 6.31 -2.44
C ARG A 166 2.03 7.10 -2.82
N GLN A 167 2.68 6.77 -3.94
CA GLN A 167 3.78 7.56 -4.47
C GLN A 167 3.31 8.79 -5.26
N GLY A 168 1.99 9.00 -5.41
CA GLY A 168 1.40 10.18 -6.04
C GLY A 168 0.91 9.99 -7.48
N TYR A 169 0.99 8.77 -8.03
CA TYR A 169 0.52 8.51 -9.38
C TYR A 169 -1.01 8.61 -9.47
N THR A 170 -1.52 9.46 -10.35
CA THR A 170 -2.98 9.74 -10.50
C THR A 170 -3.63 8.97 -11.67
N ASN A 171 -2.82 8.31 -12.48
CA ASN A 171 -3.14 7.70 -13.77
C ASN A 171 -2.96 6.16 -13.76
N VAL A 172 -3.03 5.54 -12.59
CA VAL A 172 -2.85 4.08 -12.42
C VAL A 172 -4.17 3.35 -12.61
N TYR A 173 -4.12 2.25 -13.37
CA TYR A 173 -5.24 1.37 -13.63
C TYR A 173 -4.85 -0.08 -13.33
N HIS A 174 -5.60 -0.71 -12.45
CA HIS A 174 -5.50 -2.12 -12.11
C HIS A 174 -6.27 -2.95 -13.13
N VAL A 175 -5.58 -3.82 -13.86
CA VAL A 175 -6.20 -4.72 -14.85
C VAL A 175 -6.81 -5.91 -14.12
N GLN A 176 -8.15 -5.95 -14.08
CA GLN A 176 -8.91 -6.97 -13.37
C GLN A 176 -8.65 -8.37 -13.94
N GLY A 177 -8.46 -9.34 -13.04
CA GLY A 177 -8.18 -10.73 -13.42
C GLY A 177 -6.80 -10.97 -14.04
N GLY A 178 -5.98 -9.92 -14.16
CA GLY A 178 -4.62 -9.99 -14.68
C GLY A 178 -4.50 -10.66 -16.05
N MET A 179 -3.40 -11.37 -16.25
CA MET A 179 -3.09 -12.12 -17.47
C MET A 179 -4.09 -13.26 -17.73
N LEU A 180 -4.70 -13.84 -16.69
CA LEU A 180 -5.68 -14.93 -16.85
C LEU A 180 -6.95 -14.46 -17.56
N SER A 181 -7.33 -13.20 -17.40
CA SER A 181 -8.48 -12.59 -18.07
C SER A 181 -8.10 -11.83 -19.35
N TRP A 182 -6.83 -11.87 -19.75
CA TRP A 182 -6.37 -11.21 -20.97
C TRP A 182 -6.61 -12.09 -22.20
N HIS A 183 -7.59 -11.70 -23.00
CA HIS A 183 -8.00 -12.40 -24.24
C HIS A 183 -7.41 -11.78 -25.52
N GLY A 184 -6.51 -10.80 -25.39
CA GLY A 184 -5.86 -10.13 -26.52
C GLY A 184 -4.65 -10.87 -27.06
N GLN A 185 -3.96 -10.21 -28.00
CA GLN A 185 -2.64 -10.65 -28.46
C GLN A 185 -1.67 -10.72 -27.29
N THR A 186 -0.70 -11.64 -27.39
CA THR A 186 0.33 -11.86 -26.37
C THR A 186 1.68 -12.15 -27.01
N GLU A 187 2.76 -11.75 -26.35
CA GLU A 187 4.14 -12.08 -26.72
C GLU A 187 4.74 -13.08 -25.72
N GLY A 188 5.79 -13.78 -26.13
CA GLY A 188 6.55 -14.70 -25.28
C GLY A 188 6.82 -16.05 -25.94
N GLU A 189 7.66 -16.86 -25.32
CA GLU A 189 8.09 -18.16 -25.84
C GLU A 189 6.93 -19.17 -25.96
N GLY A 190 5.87 -19.00 -25.16
CA GLY A 190 4.65 -19.80 -25.19
C GLY A 190 3.49 -19.15 -25.93
N ALA A 191 3.70 -18.02 -26.63
CA ALA A 191 2.66 -17.36 -27.41
C ALA A 191 2.37 -18.14 -28.70
N VAL A 192 1.64 -19.25 -28.58
CA VAL A 192 1.08 -19.93 -29.75
C VAL A 192 -0.05 -19.05 -30.26
N ASN A 193 0.11 -18.49 -31.45
CA ASN A 193 -0.99 -17.85 -32.17
C ASN A 193 -2.11 -18.88 -32.30
N LEU A 194 -3.17 -18.74 -31.51
CA LEU A 194 -4.44 -19.43 -31.72
C LEU A 194 -5.02 -18.92 -33.04
N ILE A 195 -4.55 -19.49 -34.15
CA ILE A 195 -5.25 -19.41 -35.43
C ILE A 195 -6.61 -20.04 -35.14
N GLN A 196 -7.67 -19.24 -35.22
CA GLN A 196 -9.03 -19.75 -35.19
C GLN A 196 -9.15 -20.74 -36.34
N ILE A 197 -9.12 -22.04 -36.03
CA ILE A 197 -9.51 -23.07 -36.98
C ILE A 197 -11.02 -22.94 -37.10
N GLU A 198 -11.49 -22.15 -38.07
CA GLU A 198 -12.86 -22.21 -38.54
C GLU A 198 -13.15 -23.65 -38.94
N ARG A 199 -13.98 -24.33 -38.15
CA ARG A 199 -14.57 -25.59 -38.56
C ARG A 199 -15.56 -25.27 -39.69
N LYS A 200 -15.19 -25.71 -40.88
CA LYS A 200 -16.06 -25.80 -42.07
C LYS A 200 -17.33 -26.60 -41.79
#